data_AF-A0A1H5PNF7-F1
#
_entry.id   AF-A0A1H5PNF7-F1
#
_cell.length_a   1.000
_cell.length_b   1.000
_cell.length_c   1.000
_cell.angle_alpha   90.00
_cell.angle_beta   90.00
_cell.angle_gamma   90.00
#
_symmetry.space_group_name_H-M   'P 1'
#
loop_
_entity.id
_entity.type
_entity.pdbx_description
1 polymer ?
#
loop_
_entity_poly.entity_id
_entity_poly.type
_entity_poly.pdbx_seq_one_letter_code
_entity_poly.pdbx_strand_id
1 'polypeptide(L)'
;MSANTSTGAGASTGMGASSGANTSMGASSGTGASSGASTDRPSAVSLTVHPVGDDALLVEVGSGAQAQALHAELLRRRAEGSLTVREIVPAARTVLLDGLGDPARLAAELATAVVPPAPPRARAAVELPVRYDGPDLAVVATHWRVPEREVARIHAGTEFTVAFCGFAPGFGYLTGLPARYDVPRRATPRTSVPAGAVALAGPYTGVYPRSSPGGWQLIGTTEAVLWDHARVPAALLAPGTRVRFVPVGDV
;
A
#
# COMPACT_ATOMS: atom_id res chain seq x y z
N MET A 1 -13.61 -29.22 61.49
CA MET A 1 -12.30 -28.59 61.25
C MET A 1 -12.60 -27.33 60.44
N SER A 2 -12.99 -26.23 61.09
CA SER A 2 -12.11 -25.22 61.70
C SER A 2 -11.17 -24.64 60.64
N ALA A 3 -11.04 -23.35 60.38
CA ALA A 3 -11.70 -22.11 60.76
C ALA A 3 -11.07 -21.07 59.79
N ASN A 4 -11.78 -20.02 59.37
CA ASN A 4 -11.09 -18.77 59.05
C ASN A 4 -12.01 -17.61 59.41
N THR A 5 -11.54 -16.79 60.34
CA THR A 5 -12.25 -15.68 60.99
C THR A 5 -11.35 -14.45 60.97
N SER A 6 -11.99 -13.29 61.08
CA SER A 6 -11.49 -11.94 61.35
C SER A 6 -10.91 -11.19 60.13
N THR A 7 -11.43 -10.05 59.64
CA THR A 7 -12.08 -8.83 60.20
C THR A 7 -11.10 -7.74 60.64
N GLY A 8 -11.31 -6.52 60.11
CA GLY A 8 -10.81 -5.21 60.57
C GLY A 8 -10.65 -4.25 59.36
N ALA A 9 -11.47 -3.23 59.06
CA ALA A 9 -12.14 -2.14 59.80
C ALA A 9 -11.21 -0.97 60.22
N GLY A 10 -11.57 0.25 59.80
CA GLY A 10 -11.03 1.56 60.25
C GLY A 10 -10.55 2.44 59.07
N ALA A 11 -11.32 3.36 58.49
CA ALA A 11 -11.80 4.67 58.98
C ALA A 11 -10.68 5.72 59.18
N SER A 12 -10.69 6.81 58.40
CA SER A 12 -10.83 8.21 58.87
C SER A 12 -10.30 9.26 57.87
N THR A 13 -11.22 10.10 57.39
CA THR A 13 -11.20 11.58 57.41
C THR A 13 -9.86 12.35 57.41
N GLY A 14 -9.76 13.32 56.49
CA GLY A 14 -8.75 14.39 56.51
C GLY A 14 -9.07 15.52 55.54
N MET A 15 -9.91 16.44 55.98
CA MET A 15 -10.25 17.72 55.33
C MET A 15 -9.32 18.79 55.93
N GLY A 16 -8.63 19.59 55.11
CA GLY A 16 -7.71 20.62 55.59
C GLY A 16 -7.45 21.69 54.53
N ALA A 17 -7.90 22.91 54.84
CA ALA A 17 -7.96 24.09 54.00
C ALA A 17 -6.66 24.92 54.00
N SER A 18 -6.47 25.76 52.98
CA SER A 18 -5.95 27.15 53.04
C SER A 18 -5.72 27.64 51.60
N SER A 19 -6.48 28.62 51.12
CA SER A 19 -6.34 30.07 51.34
C SER A 19 -5.04 30.64 50.78
N GLY A 20 -5.16 31.41 49.70
CA GLY A 20 -4.07 32.16 49.08
C GLY A 20 -4.58 32.95 47.88
N ALA A 21 -5.38 33.98 48.14
CA ALA A 21 -5.65 35.03 47.16
C ALA A 21 -4.35 35.83 46.94
N ASN A 22 -3.94 36.01 45.69
CA ASN A 22 -3.04 37.10 45.34
C ASN A 22 -3.48 37.72 44.03
N THR A 23 -3.86 38.98 44.12
CA THR A 23 -4.27 39.85 43.02
C THR A 23 -3.03 40.56 42.50
N SER A 24 -2.72 40.47 41.21
CA SER A 24 -1.82 41.42 40.57
C SER A 24 -2.10 41.48 39.07
N MET A 25 -2.45 42.70 38.64
CA MET A 25 -2.59 43.10 37.25
C MET A 25 -1.25 42.99 36.51
N GLY A 26 -1.28 42.38 35.33
CA GLY A 26 -0.20 42.42 34.36
C GLY A 26 -0.79 42.33 32.97
N ALA A 27 -1.12 43.48 32.39
CA ALA A 27 -1.50 43.58 30.98
C ALA A 27 -0.30 43.22 30.11
N SER A 28 -0.46 42.25 29.22
CA SER A 28 0.44 42.03 28.09
C SER A 28 -0.38 41.44 26.96
N SER A 29 -0.62 42.28 25.96
CA SER A 29 -1.21 41.99 24.67
C SER A 29 -0.59 40.75 24.01
N GLY A 30 -1.28 39.62 24.11
CA GLY A 30 -1.00 38.43 23.32
C GLY A 30 -1.70 38.56 21.97
N THR A 31 -0.92 38.71 20.91
CA THR A 31 -1.34 38.64 19.52
C THR A 31 -2.12 37.35 19.29
N GLY A 32 -3.43 37.46 19.08
CA GLY A 32 -4.27 36.34 18.67
C GLY A 32 -3.81 35.88 17.29
N ALA A 33 -2.96 34.85 17.26
CA ALA A 33 -2.76 34.05 16.07
C ALA A 33 -4.11 33.37 15.80
N SER A 34 -4.81 33.86 14.78
CA SER A 34 -5.92 33.18 14.16
C SER A 34 -5.45 31.78 13.78
N SER A 35 -5.85 30.77 14.58
CA SER A 35 -5.82 29.38 14.15
C SER A 35 -6.88 29.23 13.07
N GLY A 36 -6.55 29.72 11.88
CA GLY A 36 -7.19 29.26 10.66
C GLY A 36 -6.87 27.78 10.58
N ALA A 37 -7.80 26.96 11.04
CA ALA A 37 -7.86 25.57 10.64
C ALA A 37 -7.95 25.61 9.12
N SER A 38 -6.81 25.44 8.44
CA SER A 38 -6.80 25.15 7.01
C SER A 38 -7.54 23.85 6.89
N THR A 39 -8.82 23.95 6.54
CA THR A 39 -9.57 22.82 6.02
C THR A 39 -8.83 22.46 4.76
N ASP A 40 -7.93 21.49 4.86
CA ASP A 40 -7.20 20.91 3.75
C ASP A 40 -8.28 20.36 2.82
N ARG A 41 -8.70 21.17 1.84
CA ARG A 41 -9.55 20.70 0.77
C ARG A 41 -8.75 19.55 0.15
N PRO A 42 -9.33 18.37 -0.03
CA PRO A 42 -8.65 17.32 -0.78
C PRO A 42 -8.19 17.94 -2.09
N SER A 43 -6.88 18.03 -2.28
CA SER A 43 -6.28 18.72 -3.42
C SER A 43 -6.87 18.10 -4.68
N ALA A 44 -7.63 18.88 -5.45
CA ALA A 44 -8.27 18.43 -6.67
C ALA A 44 -7.17 17.86 -7.59
N VAL A 45 -7.27 16.57 -7.88
CA VAL A 45 -6.26 15.85 -8.64
C VAL A 45 -6.31 16.35 -10.09
N SER A 46 -5.24 16.99 -10.57
CA SER A 46 -5.12 17.29 -11.99
C SER A 46 -4.78 16.01 -12.75
N LEU A 47 -5.77 15.47 -13.47
CA LEU A 47 -5.58 14.35 -14.39
C LEU A 47 -5.07 14.89 -15.72
N THR A 48 -3.99 14.30 -16.24
CA THR A 48 -3.56 14.56 -17.63
C THR A 48 -4.01 13.39 -18.48
N VAL A 49 -4.75 13.66 -19.56
CA VAL A 49 -5.32 12.61 -20.41
C VAL A 49 -4.68 12.67 -21.78
N HIS A 50 -4.12 11.55 -22.23
CA HIS A 50 -3.46 11.41 -23.52
C HIS A 50 -4.23 10.41 -24.39
N PRO A 51 -4.62 10.76 -25.62
CA PRO A 51 -5.09 9.78 -26.60
C PRO A 51 -3.99 8.77 -26.93
N VAL A 52 -4.36 7.50 -27.04
CA VAL A 52 -3.47 6.41 -27.48
C VAL A 52 -4.18 5.64 -28.58
N GLY A 53 -3.77 5.84 -29.84
CA GLY A 53 -4.51 5.28 -30.97
C GLY A 53 -5.93 5.84 -31.07
N ASP A 54 -6.83 5.06 -31.66
CA ASP A 54 -8.18 5.50 -32.02
C ASP A 54 -9.22 5.23 -30.93
N ASP A 55 -8.99 4.25 -30.06
CA ASP A 55 -9.97 3.72 -29.10
C ASP A 55 -9.45 3.64 -27.65
N ALA A 56 -8.32 4.28 -27.33
CA ALA A 56 -7.74 4.25 -25.99
C ALA A 56 -7.30 5.62 -25.43
N LEU A 57 -7.29 5.71 -24.11
CA LEU A 57 -6.81 6.85 -23.34
C LEU A 57 -5.80 6.40 -22.30
N LEU A 58 -4.69 7.12 -22.17
CA LEU A 58 -3.76 6.99 -21.06
C LEU A 58 -3.95 8.18 -20.12
N VAL A 59 -4.39 7.88 -18.89
CA VAL A 59 -4.60 8.90 -17.85
C VAL A 59 -3.40 8.90 -16.91
N GLU A 60 -2.70 10.02 -16.82
CA GLU A 60 -1.58 10.24 -15.90
C GLU A 60 -2.04 10.96 -14.63
N VAL A 61 -1.51 10.51 -13.49
CA VAL A 61 -1.83 11.02 -12.15
C VAL A 61 -0.55 11.34 -11.36
N GLY A 62 -0.70 12.18 -10.35
CA GLY A 62 0.41 12.62 -9.50
C GLY A 62 0.99 11.56 -8.54
N SER A 63 0.45 10.34 -8.45
CA SER A 63 0.94 9.31 -7.52
C SER A 63 0.34 7.93 -7.78
N GLY A 64 0.98 6.87 -7.27
CA GLY A 64 0.43 5.51 -7.33
C GLY A 64 -0.86 5.35 -6.54
N ALA A 65 -1.00 6.04 -5.40
CA ALA A 65 -2.25 6.07 -4.64
C ALA A 65 -3.41 6.67 -5.46
N GLN A 66 -3.14 7.74 -6.22
CA GLN A 66 -4.11 8.31 -7.14
C GLN A 66 -4.42 7.38 -8.32
N ALA A 67 -3.45 6.61 -8.80
CA ALA A 67 -3.67 5.63 -9.88
C ALA A 67 -4.58 4.49 -9.40
N GLN A 68 -4.36 4.01 -8.17
CA GLN A 68 -5.23 3.04 -7.52
C GLN A 68 -6.65 3.58 -7.29
N ALA A 69 -6.78 4.83 -6.86
CA ALA A 69 -8.06 5.49 -6.67
C ALA A 69 -8.83 5.62 -7.98
N LEU A 70 -8.17 6.10 -9.04
CA LEU A 70 -8.75 6.22 -10.37
C LEU A 70 -9.17 4.85 -10.91
N HIS A 71 -8.31 3.84 -10.78
CA HIS A 71 -8.63 2.47 -11.20
C HIS A 71 -9.86 1.91 -10.46
N ALA A 72 -9.95 2.12 -9.14
CA ALA A 72 -11.11 1.68 -8.35
C ALA A 72 -12.40 2.38 -8.79
N GLU A 73 -12.35 3.69 -9.06
CA GLU A 73 -13.48 4.47 -9.54
C GLU A 73 -13.93 4.04 -10.94
N LEU A 74 -13.00 3.80 -11.87
CA LEU A 74 -13.32 3.34 -13.22
C LEU A 74 -13.95 1.94 -13.20
N LEU A 75 -13.46 1.03 -12.35
CA LEU A 75 -14.08 -0.28 -12.14
C LEU A 75 -15.50 -0.16 -11.58
N ARG A 76 -15.73 0.75 -10.63
CA ARG A 76 -17.06 1.02 -10.06
C ARG A 76 -18.02 1.51 -11.15
N ARG A 77 -17.60 2.50 -11.95
CA ARG A 77 -18.40 3.02 -13.07
C ARG A 77 -18.73 1.95 -14.11
N ARG A 78 -17.77 1.07 -14.42
CA ARG A 78 -17.99 -0.07 -15.31
C ARG A 78 -19.02 -1.05 -14.74
N ALA A 79 -18.93 -1.37 -13.45
CA ALA A 79 -19.88 -2.28 -12.79
C ALA A 79 -21.31 -1.70 -12.73
N GLU A 80 -21.44 -0.38 -12.63
CA GLU A 80 -22.73 0.32 -12.64
C GLU A 80 -23.26 0.61 -14.06
N GLY A 81 -22.49 0.29 -15.11
CA GLY A 81 -22.84 0.54 -16.51
C GLY A 81 -22.69 1.99 -16.96
N SER A 82 -22.17 2.89 -16.11
CA SER A 82 -21.91 4.30 -16.47
C SER A 82 -20.63 4.49 -17.29
N LEU A 83 -19.77 3.48 -17.38
CA LEU A 83 -18.59 3.45 -18.24
C LEU A 83 -18.57 2.17 -19.08
N THR A 84 -18.53 2.32 -20.40
CA THR A 84 -18.29 1.22 -21.34
C THR A 84 -16.84 1.26 -21.82
N VAL A 85 -16.05 0.27 -21.40
CA VAL A 85 -14.64 0.12 -21.76
C VAL A 85 -14.29 -1.37 -21.75
N ARG A 86 -13.46 -1.82 -22.69
CA ARG A 86 -13.03 -3.22 -22.77
C ARG A 86 -12.07 -3.56 -21.63
N GLU A 87 -10.98 -2.79 -21.52
CA GLU A 87 -9.92 -3.00 -20.53
C GLU A 87 -9.62 -1.75 -19.71
N ILE A 88 -9.33 -1.94 -18.44
CA ILE A 88 -8.86 -0.91 -17.51
C ILE A 88 -7.56 -1.42 -16.88
N VAL A 89 -6.44 -0.85 -17.28
CA VAL A 89 -5.10 -1.36 -16.92
C VAL A 89 -4.36 -0.33 -16.08
N PRO A 90 -4.25 -0.52 -14.74
CA PRO A 90 -3.48 0.36 -13.89
C PRO A 90 -1.98 0.09 -14.07
N ALA A 91 -1.17 1.13 -13.88
CA ALA A 91 0.28 1.07 -13.79
C ALA A 91 0.76 1.98 -12.63
N ALA A 92 2.07 2.26 -12.57
CA ALA A 92 2.68 2.97 -11.44
C ALA A 92 2.07 4.36 -11.16
N ARG A 93 1.81 5.16 -12.20
CA ARG A 93 1.20 6.50 -12.11
C ARG A 93 0.27 6.79 -13.29
N THR A 94 -0.19 5.73 -13.95
CA THR A 94 -1.08 5.85 -15.10
C THR A 94 -2.17 4.79 -15.06
N VAL A 95 -3.28 5.05 -15.73
CA VAL A 95 -4.32 4.06 -16.01
C VAL A 95 -4.63 4.13 -17.50
N LEU A 96 -4.46 3.00 -18.20
CA LEU A 96 -4.86 2.85 -19.59
C LEU A 96 -6.31 2.38 -19.66
N LEU A 97 -7.11 3.07 -20.44
CA LEU A 97 -8.47 2.70 -20.82
C LEU A 97 -8.44 2.30 -22.29
N ASP A 98 -8.81 1.07 -22.61
CA ASP A 98 -8.69 0.50 -23.95
C ASP A 98 -10.01 -0.10 -24.43
N GLY A 99 -10.32 0.07 -25.71
CA GLY A 99 -11.60 -0.31 -26.32
C GLY A 99 -12.76 0.61 -25.90
N LEU A 100 -12.56 1.92 -25.99
CA LEU A 100 -13.57 2.95 -25.76
C LEU A 100 -14.37 3.24 -27.04
N GLY A 101 -15.69 3.42 -26.90
CA GLY A 101 -16.53 3.84 -28.04
C GLY A 101 -16.40 5.32 -28.40
N ASP A 102 -16.10 6.18 -27.42
CA ASP A 102 -15.91 7.63 -27.62
C ASP A 102 -14.81 8.15 -26.67
N PRO A 103 -13.53 7.99 -27.05
CA PRO A 103 -12.41 8.45 -26.24
C PRO A 103 -12.40 9.97 -26.03
N ALA A 104 -12.83 10.76 -27.02
CA ALA A 104 -12.81 12.22 -26.94
C ALA A 104 -13.76 12.73 -25.85
N ARG A 105 -15.00 12.20 -25.81
CA ARG A 105 -15.96 12.53 -24.77
C ARG A 105 -15.46 12.13 -23.38
N LEU A 106 -14.92 10.92 -23.24
CA LEU A 106 -14.42 10.46 -21.94
C LEU A 106 -13.20 11.26 -21.49
N ALA A 107 -12.32 11.67 -22.40
CA ALA A 107 -11.19 12.53 -22.08
C ALA A 107 -11.63 13.89 -21.54
N ALA A 108 -12.64 14.51 -22.16
CA ALA A 108 -13.21 15.77 -21.69
C ALA A 108 -13.86 15.62 -20.30
N GLU A 109 -14.57 14.52 -20.06
CA GLU A 109 -15.13 14.21 -18.75
C GLU A 109 -14.03 14.06 -17.69
N LEU A 110 -13.03 13.22 -17.95
CA LEU A 110 -11.92 12.93 -17.03
C LEU A 110 -11.07 14.17 -16.74
N ALA A 111 -10.90 15.08 -17.70
CA ALA A 111 -10.16 16.33 -17.49
C ALA A 111 -10.79 17.22 -16.39
N THR A 112 -12.07 17.03 -16.09
CA THR A 112 -12.80 17.78 -15.05
C THR A 112 -13.19 16.92 -13.85
N ALA A 113 -12.90 15.63 -13.88
CA ALA A 113 -13.33 14.69 -12.86
C ALA A 113 -12.51 14.83 -11.57
N VAL A 114 -13.21 14.82 -10.44
CA VAL A 114 -12.59 14.64 -9.12
C VAL A 114 -12.63 13.15 -8.80
N VAL A 115 -11.45 12.55 -8.65
CA VAL A 115 -11.34 11.14 -8.27
C VAL A 115 -11.40 11.04 -6.74
N PRO A 116 -12.45 10.42 -6.16
CA PRO A 116 -12.50 10.21 -4.72
C PRO A 116 -11.38 9.21 -4.31
N PRO A 117 -10.85 9.31 -3.08
CA PRO A 117 -9.95 8.29 -2.57
C PRO A 117 -10.62 6.92 -2.60
N ALA A 118 -9.84 5.88 -2.93
CA ALA A 118 -10.35 4.51 -2.95
C ALA A 118 -10.91 4.14 -1.56
N PRO A 119 -12.13 3.59 -1.47
CA PRO A 119 -12.64 3.11 -0.19
C PRO A 119 -11.77 1.95 0.32
N PRO A 120 -11.55 1.83 1.64
CA PRO A 120 -10.84 0.69 2.21
C PRO A 120 -11.55 -0.61 1.84
N ARG A 121 -10.85 -1.53 1.17
CA ARG A 121 -11.44 -2.83 0.81
C ARG A 121 -11.46 -3.74 2.04
N ALA A 122 -12.65 -4.17 2.46
CA ALA A 122 -12.87 -5.05 3.60
C ALA A 122 -12.43 -6.52 3.40
N ARG A 123 -11.81 -6.88 2.26
CA ARG A 123 -11.39 -8.27 1.98
C ARG A 123 -10.18 -8.66 2.82
N ALA A 124 -10.19 -9.87 3.39
CA ALA A 124 -9.04 -10.43 4.10
C ALA A 124 -7.77 -10.38 3.23
N ALA A 125 -6.62 -10.16 3.86
CA ALA A 125 -5.34 -10.17 3.17
C ALA A 125 -5.02 -11.58 2.66
N VAL A 126 -4.44 -11.67 1.46
CA VAL A 126 -3.84 -12.90 0.96
C VAL A 126 -2.54 -13.14 1.71
N GLU A 127 -2.44 -14.29 2.36
CA GLU A 127 -1.22 -14.70 3.06
C GLU A 127 -0.32 -15.49 2.13
N LEU A 128 0.93 -15.05 2.00
CA LEU A 128 1.95 -15.72 1.20
C LEU A 128 3.03 -16.29 2.12
N PRO A 129 3.13 -17.62 2.28
CA PRO A 129 4.23 -18.24 3.01
C PRO A 129 5.56 -17.97 2.31
N VAL A 130 6.56 -17.47 3.02
CA VAL A 130 7.87 -17.13 2.48
C VAL A 130 8.98 -17.72 3.33
N ARG A 131 9.88 -18.45 2.68
CA ARG A 131 11.19 -18.78 3.24
C ARG A 131 12.15 -17.65 2.85
N TYR A 132 12.75 -16.98 3.83
CA TYR A 132 13.67 -15.86 3.59
C TYR A 132 15.09 -16.38 3.34
N ASP A 133 15.29 -17.04 2.20
CA ASP A 133 16.55 -17.66 1.79
C ASP A 133 17.16 -17.02 0.54
N GLY A 134 16.73 -15.79 0.22
CA GLY A 134 17.11 -15.15 -1.03
C GLY A 134 18.60 -14.78 -1.07
N PRO A 135 19.26 -14.92 -2.25
CA PRO A 135 20.69 -14.66 -2.38
C PRO A 135 21.09 -13.18 -2.16
N ASP A 136 20.14 -12.25 -2.21
CA ASP A 136 20.38 -10.83 -1.97
C ASP A 136 19.94 -10.39 -0.57
N LEU A 137 19.54 -11.30 0.32
CA LEU A 137 19.06 -10.96 1.67
C LEU A 137 20.13 -10.17 2.46
N ALA A 138 21.38 -10.65 2.47
CA ALA A 138 22.53 -9.96 3.07
C ALA A 138 22.80 -8.57 2.47
N VAL A 139 22.61 -8.42 1.16
CA VAL A 139 22.78 -7.15 0.45
C VAL A 139 21.71 -6.16 0.88
N VAL A 140 20.45 -6.59 0.95
CA VAL A 140 19.33 -5.78 1.44
C VAL A 140 19.53 -5.41 2.90
N ALA A 141 19.96 -6.35 3.74
CA ALA A 141 20.25 -6.12 5.15
C ALA A 141 21.31 -5.02 5.35
N THR A 142 22.40 -5.10 4.57
CA THR A 142 23.46 -4.09 4.56
C THR A 142 22.94 -2.73 4.12
N HIS A 143 22.16 -2.67 3.03
CA HIS A 143 21.55 -1.44 2.52
C HIS A 143 20.60 -0.79 3.54
N TRP A 144 19.82 -1.60 4.25
CA TRP A 144 18.90 -1.16 5.31
C TRP A 144 19.59 -0.92 6.66
N ARG A 145 20.87 -1.27 6.79
CA ARG A 145 21.68 -1.20 8.03
C ARG A 145 21.04 -1.98 9.18
N VAL A 146 20.58 -3.18 8.88
CA VAL A 146 19.99 -4.11 9.85
C VAL A 146 20.56 -5.53 9.66
N PRO A 147 20.43 -6.43 10.65
CA PRO A 147 20.73 -7.85 10.46
C PRO A 147 19.78 -8.52 9.45
N GLU A 148 20.18 -9.63 8.83
CA GLU A 148 19.34 -10.35 7.85
C GLU A 148 17.97 -10.76 8.40
N ARG A 149 17.92 -11.30 9.63
CA ARG A 149 16.67 -11.62 10.34
C ARG A 149 15.69 -10.45 10.44
N GLU A 150 16.23 -9.22 10.48
CA GLU A 150 15.44 -8.01 10.61
C GLU A 150 14.83 -7.61 9.26
N VAL A 151 15.46 -7.95 8.13
CA VAL A 151 14.87 -7.80 6.79
C VAL A 151 13.58 -8.62 6.69
N ALA A 152 13.64 -9.89 7.09
CA ALA A 152 12.49 -10.78 7.11
C ALA A 152 11.37 -10.23 8.02
N ARG A 153 11.72 -9.75 9.22
CA ARG A 153 10.76 -9.16 10.16
C ARG A 153 10.10 -7.89 9.62
N ILE A 154 10.88 -6.98 9.03
CA ILE A 154 10.36 -5.74 8.43
C ILE A 154 9.43 -6.05 7.26
N HIS A 155 9.86 -6.94 6.36
CA HIS A 155 9.07 -7.32 5.20
C HIS A 155 7.77 -8.04 5.63
N ALA A 156 7.86 -9.08 6.46
CA ALA A 156 6.68 -9.81 6.93
C ALA A 156 5.73 -8.98 7.81
N GLY A 157 6.26 -8.02 8.56
CA GLY A 157 5.48 -7.13 9.42
C GLY A 157 4.78 -5.98 8.67
N THR A 158 5.01 -5.86 7.36
CA THR A 158 4.40 -4.81 6.53
C THR A 158 3.12 -5.32 5.87
N GLU A 159 2.03 -4.54 5.95
CA GLU A 159 0.84 -4.77 5.13
C GLU A 159 1.10 -4.22 3.72
N PHE A 160 0.99 -5.09 2.72
CA PHE A 160 1.19 -4.71 1.32
C PHE A 160 -0.14 -4.62 0.58
N THR A 161 -0.18 -3.76 -0.44
CA THR A 161 -1.27 -3.71 -1.41
C THR A 161 -0.71 -3.81 -2.82
N VAL A 162 -1.33 -4.63 -3.68
CA VAL A 162 -0.98 -4.69 -5.11
C VAL A 162 -1.34 -3.35 -5.76
N ALA A 163 -0.34 -2.58 -6.17
CA ALA A 163 -0.52 -1.32 -6.88
C ALA A 163 -1.02 -1.53 -8.31
N PHE A 164 -0.34 -2.40 -9.04
CA PHE A 164 -0.68 -2.76 -10.41
C PHE A 164 -0.10 -4.12 -10.75
N CYS A 165 -0.55 -4.69 -11.86
CA CYS A 165 0.00 -5.93 -12.43
C CYS A 165 0.67 -5.60 -13.77
N GLY A 166 1.73 -6.32 -14.11
CA GLY A 166 2.48 -6.12 -15.35
C GLY A 166 3.65 -7.09 -15.42
N PHE A 167 4.55 -6.92 -16.40
CA PHE A 167 5.72 -7.79 -16.64
C PHE A 167 5.41 -9.24 -17.06
N ALA A 168 4.61 -9.98 -16.28
CA ALA A 168 4.16 -11.32 -16.59
C ALA A 168 2.77 -11.58 -15.97
N PRO A 169 1.96 -12.49 -16.54
CA PRO A 169 0.70 -12.92 -15.92
C PRO A 169 0.93 -13.38 -14.48
N GLY A 170 0.21 -12.78 -13.53
CA GLY A 170 0.32 -13.05 -12.09
C GLY A 170 1.40 -12.27 -11.33
N PHE A 171 2.22 -11.45 -12.00
CA PHE A 171 3.18 -10.58 -11.32
C PHE A 171 2.49 -9.28 -10.86
N GLY A 172 2.32 -9.14 -9.55
CA GLY A 172 1.85 -7.93 -8.90
C GLY A 172 3.00 -7.08 -8.37
N TYR A 173 2.94 -5.77 -8.59
CA TYR A 173 3.83 -4.80 -7.93
C TYR A 173 3.17 -4.39 -6.63
N LEU A 174 3.76 -4.75 -5.49
CA LEU A 174 3.20 -4.47 -4.17
C LEU A 174 3.88 -3.27 -3.52
N THR A 175 3.09 -2.40 -2.90
CA THR A 175 3.55 -1.22 -2.16
C THR A 175 3.10 -1.31 -0.70
N GLY A 176 3.83 -0.67 0.20
CA GLY A 176 3.51 -0.63 1.64
C GLY A 176 4.72 -0.38 2.52
N LEU A 177 5.93 -0.71 2.04
CA LEU A 177 7.16 -0.43 2.76
C LEU A 177 7.37 1.09 2.95
N PRO A 178 7.79 1.52 4.15
CA PRO A 178 8.26 2.88 4.37
C PRO A 178 9.39 3.26 3.40
N ALA A 179 9.38 4.48 2.88
CA ALA A 179 10.33 4.96 1.85
C ALA A 179 11.82 4.81 2.23
N ARG A 180 12.15 4.75 3.52
CA ARG A 180 13.53 4.48 3.99
C ARG A 180 14.04 3.08 3.62
N TYR A 181 13.14 2.17 3.28
CA TYR A 181 13.45 0.79 2.89
C TYR A 181 13.46 0.58 1.38
N ASP A 182 13.41 1.65 0.59
CA ASP A 182 13.56 1.55 -0.86
C ASP A 182 14.93 0.94 -1.20
N VAL A 183 14.93 -0.08 -2.08
CA VAL A 183 16.15 -0.81 -2.46
C VAL A 183 16.44 -0.66 -3.94
N PRO A 184 17.64 -0.25 -4.38
CA PRO A 184 17.93 -0.16 -5.80
C PRO A 184 17.89 -1.54 -6.48
N ARG A 185 17.53 -1.54 -7.77
CA ARG A 185 17.72 -2.70 -8.63
C ARG A 185 19.20 -3.08 -8.72
N ARG A 186 19.48 -4.34 -9.01
CA ARG A 186 20.84 -4.79 -9.36
C ARG A 186 21.33 -4.04 -10.58
N ALA A 187 22.62 -3.68 -10.58
CA ALA A 187 23.27 -3.03 -11.72
C ALA A 187 23.20 -3.90 -12.99
N THR A 188 23.38 -5.20 -12.84
CA THR A 188 23.24 -6.18 -13.92
C THR A 188 22.09 -7.14 -13.57
N PRO A 189 21.02 -7.20 -14.39
CA PRO A 189 19.94 -8.16 -14.21
C PRO A 189 20.43 -9.61 -14.25
N ARG A 190 19.76 -10.50 -13.52
CA ARG A 190 19.95 -11.94 -13.68
C ARG A 190 19.34 -12.39 -15.00
N THR A 191 20.02 -13.30 -15.69
CA THR A 191 19.50 -13.97 -16.88
C THR A 191 18.31 -14.87 -16.56
N SER A 192 18.27 -15.42 -15.33
CA SER A 192 17.16 -16.21 -14.83
C SER A 192 16.95 -15.95 -13.34
N VAL A 193 15.70 -15.65 -12.97
CA VAL A 193 15.16 -15.61 -11.61
C VAL A 193 14.14 -16.74 -11.51
N PRO A 194 14.20 -17.61 -10.49
CA PRO A 194 13.29 -18.74 -10.37
C PRO A 194 11.85 -18.29 -10.10
N ALA A 195 10.90 -19.13 -10.51
CA ALA A 195 9.50 -18.97 -10.12
C ALA A 195 9.38 -19.03 -8.59
N GLY A 196 8.46 -18.24 -8.02
CA GLY A 196 8.28 -18.13 -6.58
C GLY A 196 9.29 -17.22 -5.88
N ALA A 197 10.26 -16.65 -6.59
CA ALA A 197 11.21 -15.72 -5.97
C ALA A 197 10.49 -14.46 -5.44
N VAL A 198 10.70 -14.14 -4.17
CA VAL A 198 10.23 -12.92 -3.50
C VAL A 198 11.34 -11.88 -3.60
N ALA A 199 11.02 -10.68 -4.05
CA ALA A 199 12.03 -9.70 -4.41
C ALA A 199 11.63 -8.25 -4.13
N LEU A 200 12.64 -7.38 -4.01
CA LEU A 200 12.52 -5.94 -3.77
C LEU A 200 13.16 -5.11 -4.89
N ALA A 201 12.52 -4.01 -5.28
CA ALA A 201 13.09 -2.97 -6.13
C ALA A 201 12.35 -1.62 -6.00
N GLY A 202 13.10 -0.56 -5.72
CA GLY A 202 12.56 0.75 -5.34
C GLY A 202 11.60 0.60 -4.16
N PRO A 203 10.40 1.19 -4.25
CA PRO A 203 9.37 1.08 -3.21
C PRO A 203 8.54 -0.21 -3.31
N TYR A 204 8.89 -1.12 -4.23
CA TYR A 204 8.08 -2.28 -4.55
C TYR A 204 8.66 -3.57 -3.98
N THR A 205 7.76 -4.44 -3.52
CA THR A 205 8.02 -5.89 -3.39
C THR A 205 7.16 -6.64 -4.42
N GLY A 206 7.53 -7.88 -4.72
CA GLY A 206 6.91 -8.67 -5.77
C GLY A 206 7.32 -10.14 -5.69
N VAL A 207 6.48 -11.00 -6.28
CA VAL A 207 6.78 -12.42 -6.40
C VAL A 207 6.77 -12.81 -7.87
N TYR A 208 7.85 -13.45 -8.33
CA TYR A 208 7.98 -13.89 -9.72
C TYR A 208 7.05 -15.10 -9.97
N PRO A 209 6.03 -14.99 -10.83
CA PRO A 209 5.08 -16.09 -11.05
C PRO A 209 5.68 -17.25 -11.85
N ARG A 210 6.72 -16.98 -12.64
CA ARG A 210 7.42 -17.92 -13.52
C ARG A 210 8.89 -17.55 -13.62
N SER A 211 9.72 -18.47 -14.12
CA SER A 211 11.13 -18.19 -14.37
C SER A 211 11.28 -17.13 -15.46
N SER A 212 12.03 -16.05 -15.18
CA SER A 212 12.30 -14.98 -16.14
C SER A 212 13.55 -14.19 -15.79
N PRO A 213 14.15 -13.43 -16.73
CA PRO A 213 15.20 -12.47 -16.40
C PRO A 213 14.69 -11.38 -15.46
N GLY A 214 15.52 -10.92 -14.53
CA GLY A 214 15.08 -9.96 -13.51
C GLY A 214 16.21 -9.26 -12.77
N GLY A 215 16.03 -7.96 -12.50
CA GLY A 215 17.02 -7.12 -11.81
C GLY A 215 16.66 -6.78 -10.36
N TRP A 216 15.65 -7.42 -9.78
CA TRP A 216 15.24 -7.15 -8.41
C TRP A 216 16.14 -7.90 -7.42
N GLN A 217 16.24 -7.39 -6.20
CA GLN A 217 16.97 -8.04 -5.11
C GLN A 217 16.11 -9.18 -4.55
N LEU A 218 16.59 -10.41 -4.64
CA LEU A 218 15.86 -11.61 -4.23
C LEU A 218 16.09 -11.86 -2.74
N ILE A 219 15.01 -11.81 -1.94
CA ILE A 219 15.06 -11.92 -0.47
C ILE A 219 14.46 -13.22 0.06
N GLY A 220 13.75 -13.98 -0.77
CA GLY A 220 13.19 -15.26 -0.35
C GLY A 220 12.48 -16.00 -1.47
N THR A 221 11.79 -17.07 -1.08
CA THR A 221 11.04 -17.95 -1.98
C THR A 221 9.67 -18.32 -1.40
N THR A 222 8.69 -18.50 -2.28
CA THR A 222 7.36 -19.02 -1.94
C THR A 222 6.93 -20.07 -2.95
N GLU A 223 6.15 -21.05 -2.51
CA GLU A 223 5.53 -22.06 -3.37
C GLU A 223 4.12 -21.64 -3.82
N ALA A 224 3.66 -20.45 -3.43
CA ALA A 224 2.33 -19.96 -3.77
C ALA A 224 2.11 -19.83 -5.29
N VAL A 225 1.00 -20.39 -5.78
CA VAL A 225 0.61 -20.31 -7.20
C VAL A 225 -0.08 -18.99 -7.50
N LEU A 226 0.68 -18.02 -8.02
CA LEU A 226 0.20 -16.67 -8.30
C LEU A 226 -0.74 -16.56 -9.51
N TRP A 227 -0.61 -17.48 -10.46
CA TRP A 227 -1.44 -17.54 -11.66
C TRP A 227 -1.94 -18.96 -11.89
N ASP A 228 -3.27 -19.10 -11.93
CA ASP A 228 -3.94 -20.36 -12.22
C ASP A 228 -5.12 -20.09 -13.16
N HIS A 229 -5.07 -20.65 -14.36
CA HIS A 229 -6.09 -20.46 -15.39
C HIS A 229 -7.44 -21.13 -15.03
N ALA A 230 -7.44 -22.09 -14.10
CA ALA A 230 -8.66 -22.75 -13.61
C ALA A 230 -9.31 -21.99 -12.43
N ARG A 231 -8.64 -20.98 -11.87
CA ARG A 231 -9.13 -20.18 -10.73
C ARG A 231 -9.84 -18.92 -11.21
N VAL A 232 -10.87 -18.47 -10.49
CA VAL A 232 -11.56 -17.18 -10.73
C VAL A 232 -11.48 -16.29 -9.49
N PRO A 233 -10.74 -15.16 -9.52
CA PRO A 233 -9.89 -14.70 -10.63
C PRO A 233 -8.61 -15.53 -10.79
N ALA A 234 -8.09 -15.59 -12.02
CA ALA A 234 -6.90 -16.40 -12.34
C ALA A 234 -5.64 -15.91 -11.62
N ALA A 235 -5.46 -14.59 -11.56
CA ALA A 235 -4.43 -13.95 -10.77
C ALA A 235 -4.81 -13.95 -9.28
N LEU A 236 -3.94 -14.52 -8.44
CA LEU A 236 -4.07 -14.44 -6.98
C LEU A 236 -3.91 -12.98 -6.50
N LEU A 237 -3.03 -12.22 -7.18
CA LEU A 237 -2.63 -10.86 -6.81
C LEU A 237 -3.19 -9.85 -7.82
N ALA A 238 -4.47 -9.53 -7.74
CA ALA A 238 -5.08 -8.49 -8.57
C ALA A 238 -4.86 -7.08 -7.97
N PRO A 239 -4.89 -5.98 -8.76
CA PRO A 239 -4.74 -4.63 -8.22
C PRO A 239 -5.73 -4.31 -7.10
N GLY A 240 -5.23 -3.72 -6.02
CA GLY A 240 -5.96 -3.46 -4.78
C GLY A 240 -6.10 -4.66 -3.84
N THR A 241 -5.48 -5.81 -4.13
CA THR A 241 -5.41 -6.95 -3.21
C THR A 241 -4.45 -6.64 -2.07
N ARG A 242 -4.90 -6.86 -0.82
CA ARG A 242 -4.04 -6.80 0.37
C ARG A 242 -3.25 -8.10 0.51
N VAL A 243 -1.98 -8.00 0.86
CA VAL A 243 -1.05 -9.13 0.94
C VAL A 243 -0.25 -9.04 2.22
N ARG A 244 -0.07 -10.18 2.88
CA ARG A 244 0.78 -10.34 4.06
C ARG A 244 1.74 -11.48 3.81
N PHE A 245 3.04 -11.23 3.95
CA PHE A 245 4.04 -12.27 3.86
C PHE A 245 4.23 -12.94 5.21
N VAL A 246 4.18 -14.27 5.23
CA VAL A 246 4.25 -15.07 6.46
C VAL A 246 5.55 -15.88 6.43
N PRO A 247 6.55 -15.58 7.28
CA PRO A 247 7.78 -16.35 7.35
C PRO A 247 7.49 -17.82 7.65
N VAL A 248 8.14 -18.73 6.93
CA VAL A 248 8.12 -20.17 7.20
C VAL A 248 9.53 -20.74 7.24
N GLY A 249 9.78 -21.67 8.16
CA GLY A 249 11.11 -22.20 8.46
C GLY A 249 11.92 -21.31 9.41
N ASP A 250 13.16 -21.72 9.70
CA ASP A 250 14.08 -20.94 10.53
C ASP A 250 14.57 -19.71 9.77
N VAL A 251 14.52 -18.54 10.44
CA VAL A 251 14.95 -17.22 9.95
C VAL A 251 16.27 -16.83 10.60
#